data_AF-A0A1T5C0K6-F1
#
_entry.id   AF-A0A1T5C0K6-F1
#
_cell.length_a   1.000
_cell.length_b   1.000
_cell.length_c   1.000
_cell.angle_alpha   90.00
_cell.angle_beta   90.00
_cell.angle_gamma   90.00
#
_symmetry.space_group_name_H-M   'P 1'
#
loop_
_entity.id
_entity.type
_entity.pdbx_description
1 polymer ?
#
loop_
_entity_poly.entity_id
_entity_poly.type
_entity_poly.pdbx_seq_one_letter_code
_entity_poly.pdbx_strand_id
1 'polypeptide(L)' 'MELIQEILVFITFAIALGYILTKFIWKPAFLKKKSEKTKACGVSGCGCS' A
#
# COMPACT_ATOMS: atom_id res chain seq x y z
N MET A 1 -33.97 9.72 -4.55
CA MET A 1 -33.56 8.53 -3.79
C MET A 1 -32.63 7.61 -4.58
N GLU A 2 -32.70 7.59 -5.92
CA GLU A 2 -31.84 6.72 -6.75
C GLU A 2 -30.40 7.24 -6.92
N LEU A 3 -30.20 8.56 -7.01
CA LEU A 3 -28.88 9.20 -7.17
C LEU A 3 -27.86 8.83 -6.08
N ILE A 4 -28.29 8.73 -4.81
CA ILE A 4 -27.40 8.38 -3.69
C ILE A 4 -26.91 6.94 -3.83
N GLN A 5 -27.77 6.03 -4.28
CA GLN A 5 -27.45 4.61 -4.39
C GLN A 5 -26.52 4.35 -5.57
N GLU A 6 -26.73 5.05 -6.68
CA GLU A 6 -25.87 4.99 -7.85
C GLU A 6 -24.44 5.47 -7.54
N ILE A 7 -24.31 6.59 -6.82
CA ILE A 7 -23.01 7.10 -6.35
C ILE A 7 -22.31 6.12 -5.42
N LEU A 8 -23.06 5.44 -4.54
CA LEU A 8 -22.48 4.46 -3.62
C LEU A 8 -21.91 3.27 -4.40
N VAL A 9 -22.62 2.78 -5.41
CA VAL A 9 -22.17 1.70 -6.29
C VAL A 9 -20.90 2.10 -7.05
N PHE A 10 -20.85 3.30 -7.63
CA PHE A 10 -19.65 3.78 -8.33
C PHE A 10 -18.44 3.93 -7.40
N ILE A 11 -18.63 4.44 -6.18
CA ILE A 11 -17.54 4.56 -5.19
C ILE A 11 -17.03 3.18 -4.79
N THR A 12 -17.93 2.24 -4.46
CA THR A 12 -17.53 0.87 -4.10
C THR A 12 -16.79 0.19 -5.25
N PHE A 13 -17.25 0.36 -6.48
CA PHE A 13 -16.60 -0.17 -7.67
C PHE A 13 -15.20 0.45 -7.89
N ALA A 14 -15.07 1.77 -7.76
CA ALA A 14 -13.79 2.47 -7.87
C ALA A 14 -12.78 2.03 -6.79
N ILE A 15 -13.23 1.82 -5.55
CA ILE A 15 -12.39 1.32 -4.45
C ILE A 15 -11.93 -0.11 -4.74
N ALA A 16 -12.84 -0.98 -5.22
CA ALA A 16 -12.50 -2.37 -5.55
C ALA A 16 -11.46 -2.45 -6.68
N LEU A 17 -11.66 -1.68 -7.76
CA LEU A 17 -10.68 -1.56 -8.84
C LEU A 17 -9.36 -0.99 -8.31
N GLY A 18 -9.40 0.09 -7.53
CA GLY A 18 -8.22 0.69 -6.90
C GLY A 18 -7.44 -0.32 -6.04
N TYR A 19 -8.13 -1.17 -5.28
CA TYR A 19 -7.50 -2.22 -4.48
C TYR A 19 -6.81 -3.29 -5.36
N ILE A 20 -7.47 -3.74 -6.42
CA ILE A 20 -6.89 -4.74 -7.34
C ILE A 20 -5.68 -4.14 -8.07
N LEU A 21 -5.81 -2.92 -8.60
CA LEU A 21 -4.72 -2.20 -9.27
C LEU A 21 -3.53 -2.02 -8.32
N THR A 22 -3.76 -1.60 -7.07
CA THR A 22 -2.69 -1.38 -6.09
C THR A 22 -2.05 -2.68 -5.58
N LYS A 23 -2.81 -3.78 -5.56
CA LYS A 23 -2.32 -5.09 -5.12
C LYS A 23 -1.48 -5.79 -6.19
N PHE A 24 -1.89 -5.72 -7.45
CA PHE A 24 -1.32 -6.54 -8.52
C PHE A 24 -0.46 -5.78 -9.54
N ILE A 25 -0.82 -4.53 -9.88
CA ILE A 25 -0.11 -3.79 -10.95
C ILE A 25 0.84 -2.75 -10.36
N TRP A 26 0.37 -1.99 -9.37
CA TRP A 26 1.10 -0.84 -8.87
C TRP A 26 1.20 -0.93 -7.35
N LYS A 27 2.31 -1.39 -6.79
CA LYS A 27 2.54 -1.25 -5.35
C LYS A 27 2.98 0.20 -5.09
N PRO A 28 2.07 1.14 -4.73
CA PRO A 28 2.46 2.54 -4.62
C PRO A 28 3.52 2.65 -3.53
N ALA A 29 4.54 3.47 -3.76
CA ALA A 29 5.65 3.64 -2.83
C ALA A 29 5.20 4.06 -1.42
N PHE A 30 4.00 4.62 -1.27
CA PHE A 30 3.38 4.98 0.00
C PHE A 30 2.84 3.77 0.81
N LEU A 31 2.51 2.64 0.16
CA LEU A 31 2.14 1.37 0.82
C LEU A 31 3.35 0.50 1.14
N LYS A 32 4.55 0.82 0.62
CA LYS A 32 5.78 0.26 1.18
C LYS A 32 5.90 0.83 2.58
N LYS A 33 5.54 0.03 3.61
CA LYS A 33 6.02 0.25 4.98
C LYS A 33 7.48 0.66 4.83
N LYS A 34 7.80 1.90 5.22
CA LYS A 34 9.18 2.38 5.36
C LYS A 34 9.90 1.22 6.01
N SER A 35 10.80 0.55 5.27
CA SER A 35 11.59 -0.52 5.86
C SER A 35 12.18 0.12 7.09
N GLU A 36 11.70 -0.27 8.27
CA GLU A 36 12.39 0.03 9.50
C GLU A 36 13.81 -0.40 9.17
N LYS A 37 14.74 0.55 9.19
CA LYS A 37 16.15 0.28 9.02
C LYS A 37 16.58 -0.52 10.24
N THR A 38 16.06 -1.73 10.39
CA THR A 38 16.26 -2.58 11.53
C THR A 38 17.09 -3.74 11.04
N LYS A 39 18.37 -3.42 11.00
CA LYS A 39 19.47 -4.29 11.39
C LYS A 39 19.61 -5.57 10.56
N ALA A 40 19.98 -5.42 9.29
CA ALA A 40 20.82 -6.43 8.66
C ALA A 40 22.23 -6.33 9.29
N CYS A 41 22.72 -7.40 9.92
CA CYS A 41 24.15 -7.45 10.31
C CYS A 41 24.99 -7.30 9.03
N GLY A 42 25.85 -6.27 8.98
CA GLY A 42 26.65 -5.93 7.81
C GLY A 42 26.53 -4.47 7.35
N VAL A 43 25.58 -3.69 7.88
CA VAL A 43 25.65 -2.22 7.76
C VAL A 43 26.66 -1.69 8.79
N SER A 44 27.85 -1.37 8.27
CA SER A 44 28.98 -0.67 8.88
C SER A 44 28.70 -0.06 10.26
N GLY A 45 29.28 -0.66 11.30
CA GLY A 45 29.17 -0.19 12.69
C GLY A 45 28.84 -1.28 13.72
N CYS A 46 28.83 -2.56 13.35
CA CYS A 46 28.68 -3.64 14.32
C CYS A 46 30.04 -3.90 14.97
N GLY A 47 30.20 -3.46 16.22
CA GLY A 47 31.35 -3.75 17.09
C GLY A 47 31.44 -5.22 17.46
N CYS A 48 31.63 -6.08 16.48
CA CYS A 48 32.07 -7.45 16.68
C CYS A 48 33.60 -7.41 16.76
N SER A 49 34.10 -7.60 17.99
CA SER A 49 35.50 -7.83 18.43
C SER A 49 36.61 -7.42 17.46
#